data_AF-A0A6J3C9A8-F1
#
_entry.id   AF-A0A6J3C9A8-F1
#
_cell.length_a   1.000
_cell.length_b   1.000
_cell.length_c   1.000
_cell.angle_alpha   90.00
_cell.angle_beta   90.00
_cell.angle_gamma   90.00
#
_symmetry.space_group_name_H-M   'P 1'
#
loop_
_entity.id
_entity.type
_entity.pdbx_description
1 polymer ?
#
loop_
_entity_poly.entity_id
_entity_poly.type
_entity_poly.pdbx_seq_one_letter_code
_entity_poly.pdbx_strand_id
1 'polypeptide(L)'
;MTAILFLITRAKKQVRNSELQFAYLCFLIGHSLEAFEHWKNLVILLCSCDDAIHKYRSVFFHFIRTIEVQIEEMPEDFLADIVMNKNLVYKKLREFFRTAYVSKVDGRLLTMIERFKENLTEKLQWDFTGLDADEEDERPVIVKLNEEGD
;
A
#
# COMPACT_ATOMS: atom_id res chain seq x y z
N MET A 1 3.71 -19.00 -15.29
CA MET A 1 3.79 -20.30 -14.57
C MET A 1 4.80 -20.26 -13.43
N THR A 2 6.01 -19.71 -13.63
CA THR A 2 7.05 -19.58 -12.60
C THR A 2 6.64 -18.70 -11.40
N ALA A 3 6.02 -17.53 -11.64
CA ALA A 3 5.52 -16.65 -10.58
C ALA A 3 4.42 -17.30 -9.72
N ILE A 4 3.47 -17.99 -10.37
CA ILE A 4 2.39 -18.73 -9.68
C ILE A 4 2.97 -19.87 -8.84
N LEU A 5 3.94 -20.63 -9.37
CA LEU A 5 4.60 -21.70 -8.62
C LEU A 5 5.44 -21.15 -7.46
N PHE A 6 6.10 -20.00 -7.65
CA PHE A 6 6.86 -19.31 -6.60
C PHE A 6 5.95 -18.78 -5.48
N LEU A 7 4.82 -18.17 -5.83
CA LEU A 7 3.81 -17.71 -4.89
C LEU A 7 3.16 -18.87 -4.14
N ILE A 8 2.81 -19.98 -4.82
CA ILE A 8 2.25 -21.18 -4.18
C ILE A 8 3.27 -21.84 -3.24
N THR A 9 4.55 -21.92 -3.64
CA THR A 9 5.60 -22.51 -2.80
C THR A 9 5.90 -21.64 -1.57
N ARG A 10 5.80 -20.31 -1.71
CA ARG A 10 6.03 -19.34 -0.62
C ARG A 10 4.80 -19.21 0.31
N ALA A 11 3.58 -19.31 -0.24
CA ALA A 11 2.31 -19.27 0.50
C ALA A 11 2.16 -20.46 1.47
N LYS A 12 2.70 -21.64 1.12
CA LYS A 12 2.72 -22.82 2.03
C LYS A 12 3.45 -22.58 3.35
N LYS A 13 4.20 -21.48 3.53
CA LYS A 13 5.00 -21.20 4.72
C LYS A 13 4.41 -20.11 5.65
N GLN A 14 3.32 -19.43 5.28
CA GLN A 14 2.80 -18.26 6.03
C GLN A 14 1.26 -18.17 6.01
N VAL A 15 0.62 -18.70 7.06
CA VAL A 15 -0.85 -18.74 7.24
C VAL A 15 -1.45 -17.37 7.62
N ARG A 16 -0.64 -16.38 8.00
CA ARG A 16 -1.15 -15.16 8.67
C ARG A 16 -1.96 -14.19 7.79
N ASN A 17 -1.78 -14.20 6.46
CA ASN A 17 -2.48 -13.31 5.52
C ASN A 17 -3.05 -14.10 4.33
N SER A 18 -3.72 -15.23 4.62
CA SER A 18 -4.20 -16.15 3.58
C SER A 18 -5.21 -15.51 2.64
N GLU A 19 -6.08 -14.62 3.14
CA GLU A 19 -7.11 -13.97 2.31
C GLU A 19 -6.51 -13.02 1.29
N LEU A 20 -5.55 -12.17 1.69
CA LEU A 20 -4.84 -11.27 0.78
C LEU A 20 -4.08 -12.04 -0.31
N GLN A 21 -3.41 -13.13 0.07
CA GLN A 21 -2.69 -13.97 -0.89
C GLN A 21 -3.65 -14.71 -1.83
N PHE A 22 -4.78 -15.18 -1.31
CA PHE A 22 -5.80 -15.86 -2.10
C PHE A 22 -6.46 -14.91 -3.10
N ALA A 23 -6.84 -13.71 -2.68
CA ALA A 23 -7.40 -12.69 -3.57
C ALA A 23 -6.45 -12.37 -4.74
N TYR A 24 -5.16 -12.21 -4.43
CA TYR A 24 -4.14 -11.99 -5.46
C TYR A 24 -3.97 -13.19 -6.41
N LEU A 25 -4.03 -14.43 -5.90
CA LEU A 25 -4.00 -15.62 -6.76
C LEU A 25 -5.24 -15.73 -7.65
N CYS A 26 -6.43 -15.44 -7.12
CA CYS A 26 -7.66 -15.38 -7.91
C CYS A 26 -7.57 -14.33 -9.02
N PHE A 27 -6.98 -13.17 -8.72
CA PHE A 27 -6.66 -12.16 -9.70
C PHE A 27 -5.68 -12.69 -10.78
N LEU A 28 -4.55 -13.29 -10.40
CA LEU A 28 -3.55 -13.79 -11.36
C LEU A 28 -4.05 -14.94 -12.25
N ILE A 29 -4.86 -15.85 -11.69
CA ILE A 29 -5.32 -17.04 -12.42
C ILE A 29 -6.57 -16.72 -13.26
N GLY A 30 -7.48 -15.91 -12.73
CA GLY A 30 -8.78 -15.64 -13.35
C GLY A 30 -8.86 -14.31 -14.10
N HIS A 31 -7.83 -13.45 -14.02
CA HIS A 31 -7.89 -12.06 -14.49
C HIS A 31 -9.16 -11.31 -14.00
N SER A 32 -9.68 -11.71 -12.83
CA SER A 32 -10.90 -11.13 -12.28
C SER A 32 -10.61 -9.75 -11.69
N LEU A 33 -11.19 -8.72 -12.29
CA LEU A 33 -11.13 -7.34 -11.76
C LEU A 33 -11.78 -7.23 -10.38
N GLU A 34 -12.77 -8.07 -10.08
CA GLU A 34 -13.40 -8.13 -8.76
C GLU A 34 -12.42 -8.66 -7.69
N ALA A 35 -11.63 -9.68 -8.04
CA ALA A 35 -10.58 -10.19 -7.16
C ALA A 35 -9.45 -9.17 -6.94
N PHE A 36 -9.14 -8.39 -7.98
CA PHE A 36 -8.19 -7.29 -7.90
C PHE A 36 -8.68 -6.17 -6.98
N GLU A 37 -9.96 -5.78 -7.11
CA GLU A 37 -10.59 -4.80 -6.23
C GLU A 37 -10.61 -5.28 -4.77
N HIS A 38 -10.94 -6.56 -4.56
CA HIS A 38 -10.88 -7.16 -3.22
C HIS A 38 -9.47 -7.12 -2.62
N TRP A 39 -8.45 -7.46 -3.42
CA TRP A 39 -7.06 -7.32 -3.00
C TRP A 39 -6.72 -5.88 -2.60
N LYS A 40 -7.09 -4.88 -3.41
CA LYS A 40 -6.89 -3.45 -3.09
C LYS A 40 -7.56 -3.07 -1.77
N ASN A 41 -8.80 -3.49 -1.55
CA ASN A 41 -9.55 -3.22 -0.32
C ASN A 41 -8.88 -3.82 0.93
N LEU A 42 -8.34 -5.03 0.83
CA LEU A 42 -7.59 -5.65 1.93
C LEU A 42 -6.29 -4.91 2.25
N VAL A 43 -5.57 -4.44 1.23
CA VAL A 43 -4.37 -3.60 1.39
C VAL A 43 -4.73 -2.30 2.11
N ILE A 44 -5.77 -1.62 1.65
CA ILE A 44 -6.28 -0.38 2.24
C ILE A 44 -6.64 -0.59 3.71
N LEU A 45 -7.41 -1.65 4.01
CA LEU A 45 -7.84 -1.97 5.37
C LEU A 45 -6.65 -2.15 6.32
N LEU A 46 -5.62 -2.89 5.91
CA LEU A 46 -4.43 -3.14 6.72
C LEU A 46 -3.61 -1.85 6.92
N CYS A 47 -3.54 -1.00 5.90
CA CYS A 47 -2.86 0.29 6.00
C CYS A 47 -3.58 1.29 6.91
N SER A 48 -4.91 1.23 7.02
CA SER A 48 -5.73 2.12 7.87
C SER A 48 -5.78 1.71 9.35
N CYS A 49 -5.13 0.61 9.74
CA CYS A 49 -5.17 0.13 11.11
C CYS A 49 -3.97 0.65 11.93
N ASP A 50 -4.06 1.89 12.41
CA ASP A 50 -2.95 2.57 13.08
C ASP A 50 -2.51 1.90 14.39
N ASP A 51 -3.45 1.59 15.29
CA ASP A 51 -3.15 0.96 16.59
C ASP A 51 -2.72 -0.52 16.47
N ALA A 52 -3.08 -1.17 15.35
CA ALA A 52 -2.82 -2.58 15.13
C ALA A 52 -1.34 -2.87 14.88
N ILE A 53 -0.57 -1.89 14.41
CA ILE A 53 0.85 -2.05 14.08
C ILE A 53 1.69 -2.45 15.29
N HIS A 54 1.35 -1.94 16.47
CA HIS A 54 2.02 -2.29 17.73
C HIS A 54 1.58 -3.63 18.29
N LYS A 55 0.28 -3.92 18.22
CA LYS A 55 -0.33 -5.13 18.78
C LYS A 55 -0.01 -6.37 17.95
N TYR A 56 0.08 -6.22 16.63
CA TYR A 56 0.25 -7.31 15.68
C TYR A 56 1.47 -7.13 14.77
N ARG A 57 2.61 -6.70 15.33
CA ARG A 57 3.89 -6.51 14.59
C ARG A 57 4.23 -7.67 13.65
N SER A 58 4.01 -8.91 14.08
CA SER A 58 4.30 -10.07 13.23
C SER A 58 3.39 -10.13 11.99
N VAL A 59 2.13 -9.72 12.07
CA VAL A 59 1.21 -9.69 10.93
C VAL A 59 1.68 -8.64 9.93
N PHE A 60 2.01 -7.43 10.40
CA PHE A 60 2.51 -6.34 9.56
C PHE A 60 3.84 -6.67 8.88
N PHE A 61 4.76 -7.33 9.57
CA PHE A 61 6.02 -7.81 8.98
C PHE A 61 5.77 -8.75 7.78
N HIS A 62 4.80 -9.66 7.90
CA HIS A 62 4.46 -10.57 6.81
C HIS A 62 3.64 -9.89 5.73
N PHE A 63 2.77 -8.96 6.10
CA PHE A 63 2.01 -8.13 5.18
C PHE A 63 2.95 -7.35 4.25
N ILE A 64 3.87 -6.56 4.80
CA ILE A 64 4.83 -5.76 4.05
C ILE A 64 5.63 -6.64 3.06
N ARG A 65 6.17 -7.76 3.53
CA ARG A 65 6.89 -8.70 2.66
C ARG A 65 6.02 -9.33 1.57
N THR A 66 4.75 -9.57 1.86
CA THR A 66 3.83 -10.20 0.91
C THR A 66 3.46 -9.20 -0.18
N ILE A 67 3.10 -7.98 0.21
CA ILE A 67 2.68 -6.96 -0.74
C ILE A 67 3.85 -6.45 -1.60
N GLU A 68 5.06 -6.36 -1.04
CA GLU A 68 6.30 -6.07 -1.77
C GLU A 68 6.47 -7.03 -2.95
N VAL A 69 6.41 -8.35 -2.69
CA VAL A 69 6.52 -9.37 -3.74
C VAL A 69 5.31 -9.37 -4.69
N GLN A 70 4.10 -9.15 -4.19
CA GLN A 70 2.90 -9.13 -5.04
C GLN A 70 2.89 -7.95 -6.02
N ILE A 71 3.30 -6.76 -5.56
CA ILE A 71 3.47 -5.60 -6.42
C ILE A 71 4.62 -5.86 -7.40
N GLU A 72 5.69 -6.53 -6.94
CA GLU A 72 6.82 -6.85 -7.80
C GLU A 72 6.47 -7.77 -8.98
N GLU A 73 5.62 -8.76 -8.74
CA GLU A 73 5.23 -9.78 -9.72
C GLU A 73 3.97 -9.40 -10.53
N MET A 74 3.36 -8.24 -10.24
CA MET A 74 2.13 -7.82 -10.90
C MET A 74 2.40 -7.35 -12.34
N PRO A 75 1.52 -7.67 -13.31
CA PRO A 75 1.67 -7.18 -14.68
C PRO A 75 1.54 -5.65 -14.77
N GLU A 76 2.31 -5.03 -15.67
CA GLU A 76 2.41 -3.57 -15.82
C GLU A 76 1.06 -2.89 -16.10
N ASP A 77 0.16 -3.53 -16.87
CA ASP A 77 -1.16 -2.98 -17.18
C ASP A 77 -2.01 -2.73 -15.93
N PHE A 78 -1.91 -3.60 -14.93
CA PHE A 78 -2.64 -3.47 -13.66
C PHE A 78 -1.91 -2.57 -12.66
N LEU A 79 -0.57 -2.55 -12.70
CA LEU A 79 0.23 -1.57 -11.97
C LEU A 79 -0.14 -0.15 -12.43
N ALA A 80 -0.25 0.07 -13.74
CA ALA A 80 -0.67 1.34 -14.32
C ALA A 80 -2.07 1.75 -13.86
N ASP A 81 -3.04 0.83 -13.76
CA ASP A 81 -4.36 1.13 -13.19
C ASP A 81 -4.28 1.58 -11.72
N ILE A 82 -3.46 0.93 -10.89
CA ILE A 82 -3.27 1.37 -9.49
C ILE A 82 -2.61 2.74 -9.41
N VAL A 83 -1.66 3.04 -10.31
CA VAL A 83 -0.93 4.31 -10.37
C VAL A 83 -1.82 5.43 -10.93
N MET A 84 -2.63 5.16 -11.95
CA MET A 84 -3.40 6.17 -12.67
C MET A 84 -4.80 6.39 -12.08
N ASN A 85 -5.46 5.33 -11.58
CA ASN A 85 -6.86 5.36 -11.21
C ASN A 85 -7.03 5.67 -9.73
N LYS A 86 -6.81 6.94 -9.38
CA LYS A 86 -7.01 7.55 -8.06
C LYS A 86 -6.35 6.78 -6.92
N ASN A 87 -5.03 6.93 -6.78
CA ASN A 87 -4.20 7.15 -5.58
C ASN A 87 -4.64 6.62 -4.19
N LEU A 88 -5.62 5.74 -4.03
CA LEU A 88 -6.13 5.36 -2.72
C LEU A 88 -5.15 4.40 -2.04
N VAL A 89 -4.61 3.43 -2.79
CA VAL A 89 -3.53 2.56 -2.31
C VAL A 89 -2.29 3.39 -1.96
N TYR A 90 -1.91 4.33 -2.84
CA TYR A 90 -0.80 5.26 -2.59
C TYR A 90 -1.03 6.12 -1.33
N LYS A 91 -2.19 6.78 -1.20
CA LYS A 91 -2.57 7.60 -0.04
C LYS A 91 -2.59 6.78 1.23
N LYS A 92 -3.13 5.56 1.20
CA LYS A 92 -3.16 4.66 2.37
C LYS A 92 -1.78 4.14 2.74
N LEU A 93 -0.91 3.86 1.77
CA LEU A 93 0.49 3.53 2.06
C LEU A 93 1.25 4.75 2.62
N ARG A 94 0.97 5.95 2.12
CA ARG A 94 1.53 7.21 2.62
C ARG A 94 1.10 7.46 4.07
N GLU A 95 -0.18 7.32 4.38
CA GLU A 95 -0.73 7.35 5.74
C GLU A 95 -0.05 6.29 6.62
N PHE A 96 0.05 5.04 6.14
CA PHE A 96 0.70 3.96 6.87
C PHE A 96 2.17 4.27 7.21
N PHE A 97 2.93 4.83 6.28
CA PHE A 97 4.32 5.25 6.53
C PHE A 97 4.41 6.40 7.54
N ARG A 98 3.48 7.36 7.47
CA ARG A 98 3.37 8.44 8.45
C ARG A 98 3.04 7.88 9.83
N THR A 99 2.05 7.00 9.94
CA THR A 99 1.69 6.34 11.20
C THR A 99 2.85 5.54 11.77
N ALA A 100 3.58 4.78 10.95
CA ALA A 100 4.73 4.01 11.41
C ALA A 100 5.83 4.91 12.01
N TYR A 101 6.04 6.10 11.41
CA TYR A 101 7.00 7.09 11.90
C TYR A 101 6.53 7.77 13.20
N VAL A 102 5.29 8.27 13.22
CA VAL A 102 4.70 8.97 14.38
C VAL A 102 4.55 8.04 15.59
N SER A 103 4.13 6.80 15.35
CA SER A 103 3.87 5.83 16.41
C SER A 103 5.16 5.21 16.99
N LYS A 104 6.34 5.66 16.53
CA LYS A 104 7.66 5.17 16.98
C LYS A 104 7.76 3.65 16.90
N VAL A 105 7.33 3.08 15.78
CA VAL A 105 7.59 1.67 15.49
C VAL A 105 9.11 1.49 15.51
N ASP A 106 9.59 0.56 16.32
CA ASP A 106 11.02 0.40 16.61
C ASP A 106 11.60 -0.90 16.02
N GLY A 107 12.93 -0.89 15.88
CA GLY A 107 13.70 -2.07 15.50
C GLY A 107 13.46 -2.55 14.08
N ARG A 108 13.42 -3.88 13.90
CA ARG A 108 13.42 -4.53 12.57
C ARG A 108 12.22 -4.19 11.70
N LEU A 109 11.09 -3.82 12.29
CA LEU A 109 9.88 -3.50 11.54
C LEU A 109 10.01 -2.13 10.87
N LEU A 110 10.63 -1.14 11.53
CA LEU A 110 10.86 0.18 10.94
C LEU A 110 11.79 0.09 9.73
N THR A 111 12.94 -0.56 9.88
CA THR A 111 13.89 -0.75 8.76
C THR A 111 13.24 -1.47 7.58
N MET A 112 12.32 -2.40 7.84
CA MET A 112 11.56 -3.07 6.80
C MET A 112 10.57 -2.13 6.11
N ILE A 113 9.89 -1.27 6.86
CA ILE A 113 8.97 -0.27 6.33
C ILE A 113 9.72 0.75 5.46
N GLU A 114 10.89 1.22 5.92
CA GLU A 114 11.75 2.14 5.16
C GLU A 114 12.20 1.53 3.84
N ARG A 115 12.73 0.30 3.87
CA ARG A 115 13.13 -0.40 2.65
C ARG A 115 11.95 -0.64 1.70
N PHE A 116 10.78 -0.97 2.24
CA PHE A 116 9.58 -1.15 1.44
C PHE A 116 9.15 0.16 0.76
N LYS A 117 9.23 1.30 1.46
CA LYS A 117 8.99 2.62 0.90
C LYS A 117 9.95 2.92 -0.26
N GLU A 118 11.25 2.65 -0.09
CA GLU A 118 12.27 2.83 -1.14
C GLU A 118 11.95 1.98 -2.38
N ASN A 119 11.66 0.69 -2.18
CA ASN A 119 11.33 -0.23 -3.27
C ASN A 119 10.09 0.21 -4.07
N LEU A 120 9.05 0.70 -3.39
CA LEU A 120 7.87 1.24 -4.07
C LEU A 120 8.19 2.53 -4.83
N THR A 121 9.03 3.40 -4.27
CA THR A 121 9.46 4.64 -4.93
C THR A 121 10.19 4.32 -6.22
N GLU A 122 11.14 3.38 -6.18
CA GLU A 122 11.92 2.98 -7.36
C GLU A 122 11.05 2.30 -8.43
N LYS A 123 10.17 1.36 -8.02
CA LYS A 123 9.42 0.54 -8.97
C LYS A 123 8.20 1.25 -9.57
N LEU A 124 7.49 2.03 -8.76
CA LEU A 124 6.24 2.69 -9.16
C LEU A 124 6.42 4.17 -9.46
N GLN A 125 7.63 4.71 -9.26
CA GLN A 125 7.90 6.14 -9.35
C GLN A 125 6.99 6.96 -8.41
N TRP A 126 6.57 6.35 -7.30
CA TRP A 126 5.73 6.98 -6.28
C TRP A 126 6.56 7.85 -5.36
N ASP A 127 6.18 9.13 -5.24
CA ASP A 127 6.91 10.08 -4.41
C ASP A 127 6.39 10.11 -2.98
N PHE A 128 6.96 9.27 -2.11
CA PHE A 128 6.64 9.30 -0.68
C PHE A 128 7.47 10.33 0.12
N THR A 129 8.04 11.35 -0.52
CA THR A 129 8.69 12.47 0.18
C THR A 129 7.64 13.41 0.80
N GLY A 130 8.05 14.17 1.83
CA GLY A 130 7.17 15.14 2.49
C GLY A 130 5.91 14.53 3.12
N LEU A 131 6.01 13.40 3.84
CA LEU A 131 4.88 12.76 4.55
C LEU A 131 4.13 13.70 5.53
N ASP A 132 4.80 14.77 5.96
CA ASP A 132 4.27 15.82 6.85
C ASP A 132 3.71 17.04 6.12
N ALA A 133 3.83 17.11 4.80
CA ALA A 133 3.20 18.16 4.00
C ALA A 133 1.76 17.75 3.65
N ASP A 134 0.80 18.64 3.91
CA ASP A 134 -0.58 18.48 3.45
C ASP A 134 -0.60 18.40 1.92
N GLU A 135 -1.34 17.43 1.37
CA GLU A 135 -1.53 17.31 -0.08
C GLU A 135 -2.13 18.62 -0.60
N GLU A 136 -1.68 19.09 -1.77
CA GLU A 136 -2.11 20.39 -2.31
C GLU A 136 -3.64 20.45 -2.54
N ASP A 137 -4.27 19.28 -2.74
CA ASP A 137 -5.72 19.06 -2.87
C ASP A 137 -6.51 19.15 -1.56
N GLU A 138 -5.84 19.16 -0.40
CA GLU A 138 -6.47 19.31 0.93
C GLU A 138 -6.35 20.74 1.47
N ARG A 139 -5.73 21.65 0.71
CA ARG A 139 -5.62 23.06 1.10
C ARG A 139 -6.99 23.73 0.99
N PRO A 140 -7.44 24.48 2.02
CA PRO A 140 -8.70 25.18 1.96
C PRO A 140 -8.69 26.16 0.77
N VAL A 141 -9.75 26.13 -0.04
CA VAL A 141 -9.91 27.04 -1.18
C VAL A 141 -9.97 28.47 -0.65
N ILE A 142 -8.97 29.29 -1.01
CA ILE A 142 -8.93 30.70 -0.66
C ILE A 142 -9.95 31.44 -1.55
N VAL A 143 -11.13 31.72 -1.00
CA VAL A 143 -12.11 32.59 -1.65
C VAL A 143 -11.63 34.03 -1.48
N LYS A 144 -11.14 34.64 -2.57
CA LYS A 144 -10.94 36.09 -2.61
C LYS A 144 -12.33 36.74 -2.61
N LEU A 145 -12.70 37.34 -1.48
CA LEU A 145 -13.83 38.26 -1.46
C LEU A 145 -13.40 39.47 -2.28
N ASN A 146 -14.03 39.66 -3.45
CA ASN A 146 -13.91 40.92 -4.15
C ASN A 146 -14.52 41.98 -3.23
N GLU A 147 -13.69 42.86 -2.70
CA GLU A 147 -14.15 44.12 -2.14
C GLU A 147 -14.79 44.88 -3.30
N GLU A 148 -16.11 44.77 -3.43
CA GLU A 148 -16.89 45.65 -4.30
C GLU A 148 -16.64 47.08 -3.82
N GLY A 149 -16.10 47.88 -4.73
CA GLY A 149 -15.61 49.22 -4.47
C GLY A 149 -16.69 50.18 -3.95
N ASP A 150 -16.23 51.07 -3.07
CA ASP A 150 -16.85 52.35 -2.76
C ASP A 150 -16.33 53.42 -3.73
#